data_AF-A0A7Z9WLP3-F1
#
_entry.id   AF-A0A7Z9WLP3-F1
#
_cell.length_a   1.000
_cell.length_b   1.000
_cell.length_c   1.000
_cell.angle_alpha   90.00
_cell.angle_beta   90.00
_cell.angle_gamma   90.00
#
_symmetry.space_group_name_H-M   'P 1'
#
loop_
_entity.id
_entity.type
_entity.pdbx_description
1 polymer ?
#
loop_
_entity_poly.entity_id
_entity_poly.type
_entity_poly.pdbx_seq_one_letter_code
_entity_poly.pdbx_strand_id
1 'polypeptide(L)'
;MWPDFAPPQVTTGEARAAQKTAIRSADSRTCGRVSRAQTSLAICPECDIMAGDVGESQRRDGMPDGTEAIETFLRPWRESLADPGRAQVATLERLLKRYAQTEYGAAHGADGVSSIEEYRRAFPVVTYADLKPVLERAMRGHWRAFLPEPPQAWAMTRGSTGQSKFIPMTEADLDERTLCGPRGLLCYVSRMERYDILEGYDLNLNFPSVIGSMAAEGQEVPYGYSSGIYAKYNAERARLKIVPAQEEIDALGGGTTEEDWERRFELAYERARDKNVTMVIGVTQVMIRFGQFMKRRYGVYPRDIWDIGVLLPTSIAGIQTKYRPALKGLYGDAAIVEMYGATEGLFAQQMDEKPFVVPNYDVYFFEVETGRGVTMLHELRRGEHGSLIVSTLTLPRYRIGDVVMAFGDNYFRCIGRERPFAFLRYLAEGVLNGDWEGIWPGVLRLLRGLGSSYFIALTMP
;
A
#
# COMPACT_ATOMS: atom_id res chain seq x y z
N MET A 1 1.64 -38.01 -13.12
CA MET A 1 2.55 -38.54 -12.10
C MET A 1 3.98 -38.25 -12.56
N TRP A 2 4.43 -37.03 -12.32
CA TRP A 2 5.75 -36.44 -12.57
C TRP A 2 5.92 -35.31 -11.53
N PRO A 3 7.15 -34.99 -11.11
CA PRO A 3 7.49 -34.86 -9.69
C PRO A 3 7.23 -33.48 -9.12
N ASP A 4 6.93 -33.50 -7.82
CA ASP A 4 6.74 -32.36 -6.94
C ASP A 4 7.96 -31.42 -6.96
N PHE A 5 7.68 -30.12 -7.11
CA PHE A 5 8.64 -29.04 -6.95
C PHE A 5 8.97 -28.91 -5.45
N ALA A 6 10.14 -29.42 -5.04
CA ALA A 6 10.73 -29.09 -3.74
C ALA A 6 11.54 -27.79 -3.86
N PRO A 7 11.45 -26.85 -2.89
CA PRO A 7 12.34 -25.69 -2.85
C PRO A 7 13.81 -26.15 -2.63
N PRO A 8 14.80 -25.38 -3.13
CA PRO A 8 16.21 -25.76 -2.98
C PRO A 8 16.59 -25.87 -1.51
N GLN A 9 17.29 -26.96 -1.17
CA GLN A 9 17.75 -27.24 0.19
C GLN A 9 18.74 -26.18 0.65
N VAL A 10 18.46 -25.57 1.79
CA VAL A 10 19.36 -24.70 2.54
C VAL A 10 20.45 -25.57 3.18
N THR A 11 21.70 -25.45 2.73
CA THR A 11 22.86 -26.04 3.42
C THR A 11 23.24 -25.15 4.60
N THR A 12 22.76 -25.48 5.80
CA THR A 12 23.03 -24.77 7.06
C THR A 12 24.47 -24.93 7.60
N GLY A 13 25.39 -25.46 6.80
CA GLY A 13 26.77 -25.78 7.23
C GLY A 13 27.82 -24.71 6.98
N GLU A 14 27.68 -23.88 5.94
CA GLU A 14 28.79 -23.03 5.47
C GLU A 14 28.70 -21.56 5.91
N ALA A 15 27.50 -21.06 6.25
CA ALA A 15 27.31 -19.69 6.75
C ALA A 15 27.94 -19.44 8.14
N ARG A 16 28.10 -20.48 8.97
CA ARG A 16 28.71 -20.34 10.31
C ARG A 16 30.24 -20.20 10.30
N ALA A 17 30.92 -20.57 9.21
CA ALA A 17 32.37 -20.47 9.10
C ALA A 17 32.82 -19.08 8.57
N ALA A 18 32.04 -18.48 7.68
CA ALA A 18 32.33 -17.14 7.14
C ALA A 18 32.14 -16.03 8.20
N GLN A 19 31.15 -16.15 9.08
CA GLN A 19 30.81 -15.13 10.07
C GLN A 19 31.83 -15.05 11.24
N LYS A 20 32.56 -16.14 11.54
CA LYS A 20 33.61 -16.14 12.58
C LYS A 20 34.95 -15.57 12.12
N THR A 21 35.17 -15.46 10.81
CA THR A 21 36.44 -14.98 10.26
C THR A 21 36.43 -13.46 10.07
N ALA A 22 35.27 -12.85 9.83
CA ALA A 22 35.11 -11.40 9.66
C ALA A 22 35.14 -10.59 10.98
N ILE A 23 34.91 -11.23 12.13
CA ILE A 23 34.85 -10.54 13.44
C ILE A 23 36.25 -10.30 14.05
N ARG A 24 37.33 -10.81 13.43
CA ARG A 24 38.70 -10.71 13.96
C ARG A 24 39.60 -9.63 13.33
N SER A 25 39.13 -8.80 12.40
CA SER A 25 40.01 -7.88 11.65
C SER A 25 39.63 -6.40 11.65
N ALA A 26 38.64 -5.96 12.43
CA ALA A 26 38.28 -4.54 12.51
C ALA A 26 38.58 -3.98 13.91
N ASP A 27 39.85 -3.70 14.17
CA ASP A 27 40.26 -2.92 15.33
C ASP A 27 41.29 -1.85 14.92
N SER A 28 41.11 -0.67 15.51
CA SER A 28 41.94 0.54 15.44
C SER A 28 41.70 1.60 14.34
N ARG A 29 41.39 2.81 14.86
CA ARG A 29 41.65 4.18 14.33
C ARG A 29 40.73 4.62 13.17
N THR A 30 39.94 5.70 13.27
CA THR A 30 40.31 7.07 13.66
C THR A 30 39.06 7.87 14.04
N CYS A 31 39.13 8.60 15.15
CA CYS A 31 38.14 9.57 15.60
C CYS A 31 38.33 10.90 14.86
N GLY A 32 37.29 11.38 14.18
CA GLY A 32 37.26 12.69 13.52
C GLY A 32 35.88 13.34 13.71
N ARG A 33 35.86 14.48 14.40
CA ARG A 33 34.70 15.35 14.63
C ARG A 33 33.93 15.62 13.33
N VAL A 34 32.61 15.41 13.33
CA VAL A 34 31.70 15.99 12.34
C VAL A 34 30.74 16.93 13.06
N SER A 35 30.83 18.21 12.69
CA SER A 35 29.99 19.29 13.19
C SER A 35 28.54 19.11 12.78
N ARG A 36 27.63 19.46 13.69
CA ARG A 36 26.19 19.63 13.41
C ARG A 36 26.00 20.62 12.26
N ALA A 37 25.47 20.14 11.14
CA ALA A 37 24.85 20.96 10.11
C ALA A 37 23.35 20.65 10.11
N GLN A 38 22.54 21.68 10.25
CA GLN A 38 21.10 21.64 10.05
C GLN A 38 20.82 21.32 8.57
N THR A 39 19.97 20.34 8.29
CA THR A 39 19.55 20.05 6.92
C THR A 39 18.03 19.87 6.89
N SER A 40 17.39 20.78 6.16
CA SER A 40 15.96 20.85 5.82
C SER A 40 15.48 19.64 5.02
N LEU A 41 14.15 19.43 4.99
CA LEU A 41 13.49 18.48 4.09
C LEU A 41 14.08 18.59 2.67
N ALA A 42 14.63 17.49 2.15
CA ALA A 42 15.09 17.43 0.77
C ALA A 42 13.89 17.26 -0.16
N ILE A 43 13.51 18.37 -0.82
CA ILE A 43 12.65 18.39 -1.99
C ILE A 43 13.50 17.96 -3.20
N CYS A 44 12.92 17.16 -4.09
CA CYS A 44 13.52 16.68 -5.34
C CYS A 44 14.17 17.83 -6.15
N PRO A 45 15.44 17.75 -6.58
CA PRO A 45 16.14 18.88 -7.17
C PRO A 45 15.99 18.92 -8.71
N GLU A 46 14.82 19.27 -9.24
CA GLU A 46 14.65 19.58 -10.68
C GLU A 46 13.59 20.69 -10.96
N CYS A 47 13.60 21.79 -10.20
CA CYS A 47 12.79 22.96 -10.52
C CYS A 47 13.63 24.24 -10.45
N ASP A 48 14.12 24.70 -11.61
CA ASP A 48 14.76 26.01 -11.81
C ASP A 48 13.70 27.14 -11.76
N ILE A 49 13.79 28.05 -10.78
CA ILE A 49 13.13 29.37 -10.87
C ILE A 49 14.12 30.47 -10.45
N MET A 50 14.26 31.42 -11.37
CA MET A 50 15.23 32.51 -11.42
C MET A 50 15.12 33.51 -10.26
N ALA A 51 16.28 33.97 -9.78
CA ALA A 51 16.44 34.97 -8.73
C ALA A 51 16.11 36.40 -9.21
N GLY A 52 15.42 37.16 -8.35
CA GLY A 52 15.24 38.61 -8.45
C GLY A 52 15.28 39.24 -7.05
N ASP A 53 16.14 40.24 -6.90
CA ASP A 53 16.65 40.81 -5.64
C ASP A 53 15.83 42.05 -5.23
N VAL A 54 15.24 42.07 -4.01
CA VAL A 54 14.81 43.32 -3.34
C VAL A 54 14.76 43.17 -1.80
N GLY A 55 15.68 43.88 -1.13
CA GLY A 55 15.38 44.87 -0.07
C GLY A 55 14.83 44.40 1.29
N GLU A 56 15.72 44.40 2.28
CA GLU A 56 15.49 44.21 3.72
C GLU A 56 14.28 44.97 4.31
N SER A 57 13.34 44.22 4.91
CA SER A 57 12.71 44.63 6.18
C SER A 57 12.40 43.39 7.02
N GLN A 58 13.06 43.30 8.17
CA GLN A 58 13.10 42.13 9.05
C GLN A 58 11.74 41.85 9.73
N ARG A 59 11.13 40.72 9.40
CA ARG A 59 10.42 39.83 10.35
C ARG A 59 10.89 38.40 10.08
N ARG A 60 10.91 37.59 11.14
CA ARG A 60 11.49 36.24 11.18
C ARG A 60 10.71 35.28 10.27
N ASP A 61 11.28 34.93 9.13
CA ASP A 61 10.77 33.91 8.21
C ASP A 61 11.67 32.65 8.22
N GLY A 62 11.05 31.48 7.97
CA GLY A 62 11.79 30.43 7.25
C GLY A 62 11.63 28.97 7.68
N MET A 63 10.52 28.54 8.29
CA MET A 63 10.13 27.13 8.24
C MET A 63 8.63 27.08 7.91
N PRO A 64 8.19 26.30 6.90
CA PRO A 64 6.78 26.21 6.58
C PRO A 64 6.01 25.81 7.83
N ASP A 65 4.85 26.43 8.04
CA ASP A 65 3.88 25.91 8.99
C ASP A 65 3.66 24.41 8.67
N GLY A 66 3.59 23.54 9.68
CA GLY A 66 3.41 22.10 9.46
C GLY A 66 2.20 21.80 8.58
N THR A 67 1.17 22.65 8.67
CA THR A 67 -0.01 22.66 7.81
C THR A 67 0.33 22.98 6.35
N GLU A 68 1.16 23.99 6.08
CA GLU A 68 1.58 24.36 4.71
C GLU A 68 2.41 23.25 4.05
N ALA A 69 3.28 22.60 4.81
CA ALA A 69 4.06 21.46 4.32
C ALA A 69 3.15 20.26 3.96
N ILE A 70 2.16 19.96 4.80
CA ILE A 70 1.19 18.89 4.53
C ILE A 70 0.33 19.21 3.31
N GLU A 71 -0.17 20.44 3.21
CA GLU A 71 -0.97 20.87 2.06
C GLU A 71 -0.16 20.83 0.75
N THR A 72 1.12 21.22 0.81
CA THR A 72 2.04 21.10 -0.33
C THR A 72 2.25 19.64 -0.74
N PHE A 73 2.42 18.74 0.23
CA PHE A 73 2.57 17.30 -0.02
C PHE A 73 1.30 16.67 -0.63
N LEU A 74 0.12 17.06 -0.15
CA LEU A 74 -1.16 16.50 -0.60
C LEU A 74 -1.68 17.12 -1.91
N ARG A 75 -1.13 18.25 -2.34
CA ARG A 75 -1.62 19.02 -3.50
C ARG A 75 -1.66 18.22 -4.80
N PRO A 76 -0.60 17.51 -5.25
CA PRO A 76 -0.65 16.77 -6.51
C PRO A 76 -1.76 15.72 -6.52
N TRP A 77 -1.98 15.05 -5.38
CA TRP A 77 -3.05 14.09 -5.22
C TRP A 77 -4.43 14.75 -5.30
N ARG A 78 -4.65 15.87 -4.59
CA ARG A 78 -5.93 16.59 -4.63
C ARG A 78 -6.25 17.15 -6.01
N GLU A 79 -5.24 17.68 -6.71
CA GLU A 79 -5.38 18.12 -8.10
C GLU A 79 -5.76 16.96 -9.03
N SER A 80 -5.18 15.76 -8.80
CA SER A 80 -5.54 14.57 -9.56
C SER A 80 -6.99 14.10 -9.35
N LEU A 81 -7.58 14.39 -8.18
CA LEU A 81 -8.98 14.12 -7.89
C LEU A 81 -9.91 15.19 -8.49
N ALA A 82 -9.43 16.42 -8.65
CA ALA A 82 -10.20 17.50 -9.26
C ALA A 82 -10.36 17.33 -10.79
N ASP A 83 -9.33 16.82 -11.47
CA ASP A 83 -9.36 16.48 -12.90
C ASP A 83 -8.77 15.07 -13.15
N PRO A 84 -9.54 14.01 -12.85
CA PRO A 84 -9.05 12.64 -12.93
C PRO A 84 -8.76 12.20 -14.38
N GLY A 85 -9.47 12.75 -15.36
CA GLY A 85 -9.22 12.46 -16.78
C GLY A 85 -7.82 12.92 -17.20
N ARG A 86 -7.49 14.19 -16.93
CA ARG A 86 -6.16 14.74 -17.22
C ARG A 86 -5.07 14.02 -16.42
N ALA A 87 -5.30 13.75 -15.13
CA ALA A 87 -4.33 13.05 -14.30
C ALA A 87 -4.04 11.63 -14.82
N GLN A 88 -5.05 10.90 -15.27
CA GLN A 88 -4.87 9.54 -15.81
C GLN A 88 -4.13 9.53 -17.14
N VAL A 89 -4.33 10.52 -18.00
CA VAL A 89 -3.52 10.70 -19.23
C VAL A 89 -2.04 10.96 -18.86
N ALA A 90 -1.78 11.91 -17.97
CA ALA A 90 -0.41 12.23 -17.54
C ALA A 90 0.29 11.04 -16.86
N THR A 91 -0.44 10.31 -16.00
CA THR A 91 0.07 9.09 -15.37
C THR A 91 0.38 8.01 -16.40
N LEU A 92 -0.50 7.80 -17.39
CA LEU A 92 -0.25 6.84 -18.46
C LEU A 92 0.99 7.19 -19.28
N GLU A 93 1.16 8.45 -19.68
CA GLU A 93 2.35 8.92 -20.41
C GLU A 93 3.64 8.64 -19.63
N ARG A 94 3.63 8.87 -18.31
CA ARG A 94 4.77 8.59 -17.43
C ARG A 94 5.06 7.09 -17.34
N LEU A 95 4.04 6.25 -17.22
CA LEU A 95 4.17 4.79 -17.18
C LEU A 95 4.71 4.25 -18.52
N LEU A 96 4.21 4.73 -19.65
CA LEU A 96 4.65 4.30 -20.99
C LEU A 96 6.13 4.58 -21.23
N LYS A 97 6.63 5.74 -20.80
CA LYS A 97 8.07 6.07 -20.86
C LYS A 97 8.94 5.06 -20.10
N ARG A 98 8.42 4.49 -19.00
CA ARG A 98 9.10 3.44 -18.23
C ARG A 98 8.96 2.08 -18.91
N TYR A 99 7.77 1.74 -19.39
CA TYR A 99 7.54 0.47 -20.09
C TYR A 99 8.39 0.34 -21.35
N ALA A 100 8.60 1.43 -22.09
CA ALA A 100 9.48 1.48 -23.26
C ALA A 100 10.92 1.03 -22.98
N GLN A 101 11.39 1.14 -21.72
CA GLN A 101 12.73 0.73 -21.30
C GLN A 101 12.85 -0.80 -21.09
N THR A 102 11.74 -1.54 -21.22
CA THR A 102 11.65 -2.98 -20.95
C THR A 102 11.45 -3.77 -22.24
N GLU A 103 11.92 -5.03 -22.28
CA GLU A 103 11.65 -5.91 -23.43
C GLU A 103 10.15 -6.13 -23.63
N TYR A 104 9.39 -6.27 -22.53
CA TYR A 104 7.94 -6.43 -22.57
C TYR A 104 7.26 -5.22 -23.20
N GLY A 105 7.54 -4.00 -22.73
CA GLY A 105 6.94 -2.79 -23.28
C GLY A 105 7.39 -2.51 -24.73
N ALA A 106 8.64 -2.80 -25.08
CA ALA A 106 9.11 -2.71 -26.46
C ALA A 106 8.35 -3.68 -27.39
N ALA A 107 8.10 -4.92 -26.95
CA ALA A 107 7.32 -5.90 -27.70
C ALA A 107 5.85 -5.48 -27.89
N HIS A 108 5.32 -4.64 -26.99
CA HIS A 108 4.00 -4.03 -27.09
C HIS A 108 4.00 -2.65 -27.76
N GLY A 109 5.15 -2.16 -28.26
CA GLY A 109 5.25 -0.88 -28.96
C GLY A 109 5.00 0.35 -28.08
N ALA A 110 5.40 0.31 -26.80
CA ALA A 110 5.15 1.37 -25.81
C ALA A 110 5.51 2.79 -26.30
N ASP A 111 6.61 2.95 -27.04
CA ASP A 111 7.07 4.24 -27.57
C ASP A 111 6.10 4.89 -28.57
N GLY A 112 5.27 4.08 -29.23
CA GLY A 112 4.29 4.55 -30.22
C GLY A 112 2.91 4.81 -29.65
N VAL A 113 2.69 4.57 -28.35
CA VAL A 113 1.38 4.74 -27.71
C VAL A 113 1.23 6.18 -27.22
N SER A 114 0.20 6.86 -27.72
CA SER A 114 -0.07 8.28 -27.42
C SER A 114 -1.46 8.54 -26.83
N SER A 115 -2.29 7.50 -26.71
CA SER A 115 -3.65 7.59 -26.17
C SER A 115 -4.04 6.38 -25.34
N ILE A 116 -5.07 6.52 -24.51
CA ILE A 116 -5.65 5.41 -23.72
C ILE A 116 -6.15 4.30 -24.66
N GLU A 117 -6.74 4.67 -25.79
CA GLU A 117 -7.26 3.72 -26.77
C GLU A 117 -6.13 2.92 -27.43
N GLU A 118 -5.02 3.57 -27.76
CA GLU A 118 -3.81 2.89 -28.24
C GLU A 118 -3.21 1.98 -27.18
N TYR A 119 -3.14 2.46 -25.93
CA TYR A 119 -2.66 1.66 -24.82
C TYR A 119 -3.48 0.38 -24.64
N ARG A 120 -4.81 0.49 -24.70
CA ARG A 120 -5.73 -0.65 -24.60
C ARG A 120 -5.58 -1.65 -25.75
N ARG A 121 -5.18 -1.20 -26.94
CA ARG A 121 -4.90 -2.07 -28.10
C ARG A 121 -3.53 -2.73 -28.00
N ALA A 122 -2.52 -1.99 -27.56
CA ALA A 122 -1.15 -2.44 -27.43
C ALA A 122 -0.98 -3.43 -26.27
N PHE A 123 -1.51 -3.09 -25.09
CA PHE A 123 -1.35 -3.85 -23.86
C PHE A 123 -2.65 -4.60 -23.52
N PRO A 124 -2.66 -5.95 -23.54
CA PRO A 124 -3.81 -6.72 -23.11
C PRO A 124 -3.98 -6.63 -21.59
N VAL A 125 -5.20 -6.90 -21.10
CA VAL A 125 -5.40 -7.12 -19.66
C VAL A 125 -4.75 -8.44 -19.28
N VAL A 126 -3.83 -8.40 -18.31
CA VAL A 126 -3.03 -9.57 -17.89
C VAL A 126 -3.29 -9.94 -16.44
N THR A 127 -3.11 -11.23 -16.14
CA THR A 127 -3.11 -11.78 -14.78
C THR A 127 -1.71 -12.18 -14.37
N TYR A 128 -1.53 -12.57 -13.10
CA TYR A 128 -0.25 -13.09 -12.63
C TYR A 128 0.19 -14.35 -13.40
N ALA A 129 -0.76 -15.19 -13.82
CA ALA A 129 -0.44 -16.40 -14.58
C ALA A 129 0.18 -16.06 -15.94
N ASP A 130 -0.32 -14.99 -16.58
CA ASP A 130 0.17 -14.52 -17.88
C ASP A 130 1.56 -13.89 -17.76
N LEU A 131 1.83 -13.17 -16.66
CA LEU A 131 3.12 -12.53 -16.41
C LEU A 131 4.17 -13.46 -15.78
N LYS A 132 3.75 -14.59 -15.23
CA LYS A 132 4.67 -15.52 -14.53
C LYS A 132 5.92 -15.87 -15.35
N PRO A 133 5.84 -16.21 -16.65
CA PRO A 133 7.03 -16.55 -17.43
C PRO A 133 8.04 -15.41 -17.53
N VAL A 134 7.59 -14.16 -17.69
CA VAL A 134 8.49 -13.00 -17.81
C VAL A 134 9.03 -12.57 -16.44
N LEU A 135 8.21 -12.67 -15.39
CA LEU A 135 8.65 -12.43 -14.01
C LEU A 135 9.71 -13.45 -13.58
N GLU A 136 9.57 -14.73 -13.94
CA GLU A 136 10.59 -15.74 -13.66
C GLU A 136 11.91 -15.47 -14.38
N ARG A 137 11.89 -14.92 -15.60
CA ARG A 137 13.12 -14.45 -16.28
C ARG A 137 13.76 -13.31 -15.49
N ALA A 138 12.96 -12.34 -15.05
CA ALA A 138 13.44 -11.23 -14.24
C ALA A 138 14.05 -11.70 -12.91
N MET A 139 13.42 -12.66 -12.23
CA MET A 139 13.93 -13.26 -10.98
C MET A 139 15.27 -13.98 -11.16
N ARG A 140 15.55 -14.53 -12.34
CA ARG A 140 16.82 -15.20 -12.65
C ARG A 140 17.96 -14.21 -13.00
N GLY A 141 17.70 -12.90 -12.98
CA GLY A 141 18.68 -11.84 -13.23
C GLY A 141 18.43 -11.05 -14.51
N HIS A 142 17.59 -11.55 -15.42
CA HIS A 142 17.23 -10.84 -16.66
C HIS A 142 16.11 -9.81 -16.40
N TRP A 143 16.29 -8.92 -15.43
CA TRP A 143 15.27 -7.99 -14.96
C TRP A 143 14.71 -7.09 -16.09
N ARG A 144 15.54 -6.69 -17.06
CA ARG A 144 15.13 -5.90 -18.25
C ARG A 144 14.03 -6.57 -19.10
N ALA A 145 13.83 -7.88 -18.94
CA ALA A 145 12.72 -8.59 -19.56
C ALA A 145 11.37 -7.96 -19.22
N PHE A 146 11.24 -7.35 -18.03
CA PHE A 146 9.98 -6.81 -17.53
C PHE A 146 10.09 -5.52 -16.70
N LEU A 147 11.24 -5.25 -16.10
CA LEU A 147 11.45 -4.15 -15.18
C LEU A 147 12.33 -3.08 -15.82
N PRO A 148 12.02 -1.78 -15.63
CA PRO A 148 12.83 -0.69 -16.15
C PRO A 148 14.16 -0.51 -15.39
N GLU A 149 14.24 -1.07 -14.18
CA GLU A 149 15.42 -1.02 -13.30
C GLU A 149 15.50 -2.32 -12.46
N PRO A 150 16.67 -2.62 -11.86
CA PRO A 150 16.82 -3.81 -11.01
C PRO A 150 15.84 -3.81 -9.82
N PRO A 151 15.28 -4.97 -9.43
CA PRO A 151 14.43 -5.07 -8.25
C PRO A 151 15.28 -4.93 -6.97
N GLN A 152 14.78 -4.15 -6.00
CA GLN A 152 15.34 -4.06 -4.64
C GLN A 152 14.90 -5.25 -3.78
N ALA A 153 13.65 -5.70 -3.98
CA ALA A 153 13.10 -6.86 -3.30
C ALA A 153 11.99 -7.52 -4.12
N TRP A 154 11.62 -8.73 -3.73
CA TRP A 154 10.43 -9.41 -4.23
C TRP A 154 9.41 -9.58 -3.11
N ALA A 155 8.23 -9.02 -3.28
CA ALA A 155 7.14 -9.28 -2.35
C ALA A 155 6.44 -10.59 -2.68
N MET A 156 6.39 -11.47 -1.71
CA MET A 156 5.65 -12.71 -1.82
C MET A 156 4.22 -12.57 -1.28
N THR A 157 3.28 -13.14 -2.01
CA THR A 157 1.91 -13.36 -1.53
C THR A 157 1.63 -14.85 -1.50
N ARG A 158 1.07 -15.33 -0.39
CA ARG A 158 0.52 -16.69 -0.34
C ARG A 158 -0.84 -16.64 -1.02
N GLY A 159 -0.91 -17.05 -2.28
CA GLY A 159 -2.17 -17.18 -3.00
C GLY A 159 -3.07 -18.23 -2.33
N SER A 160 -4.39 -18.02 -2.39
CA SER A 160 -5.38 -19.02 -1.92
C SER A 160 -5.36 -20.32 -2.74
N THR A 161 -4.62 -20.36 -3.84
CA THR A 161 -4.45 -21.50 -4.76
C THR A 161 -3.13 -22.26 -4.53
N GLY A 162 -2.37 -21.94 -3.48
CA GLY A 162 -1.16 -22.68 -3.08
C GLY A 162 0.14 -22.26 -3.79
N GLN A 163 0.08 -21.63 -4.96
CA GLN A 163 1.28 -21.03 -5.58
C GLN A 163 1.50 -19.61 -5.06
N SER A 164 2.71 -19.34 -4.58
CA SER A 164 3.09 -18.01 -4.13
C SER A 164 3.29 -17.09 -5.34
N LYS A 165 2.71 -15.88 -5.30
CA LYS A 165 3.03 -14.85 -6.28
C LYS A 165 4.23 -14.06 -5.81
N PHE A 166 5.14 -13.73 -6.72
CA PHE A 166 6.26 -12.84 -6.48
C PHE A 166 6.06 -11.57 -7.31
N ILE A 167 5.87 -10.46 -6.61
CA ILE A 167 5.71 -9.15 -7.24
C ILE A 167 7.02 -8.39 -7.06
N PRO A 168 7.63 -7.91 -8.14
CA PRO A 168 8.88 -7.16 -8.08
C PRO A 168 8.64 -5.79 -7.45
N MET A 169 9.60 -5.35 -6.63
CA MET A 169 9.64 -4.00 -6.07
C MET A 169 10.95 -3.36 -6.48
N THR A 170 10.85 -2.38 -7.37
CA THR A 170 11.98 -1.55 -7.76
C THR A 170 12.08 -0.34 -6.83
N GLU A 171 13.17 0.40 -6.93
CA GLU A 171 13.35 1.61 -6.14
C GLU A 171 12.24 2.63 -6.41
N ALA A 172 11.93 2.91 -7.68
CA ALA A 172 10.89 3.86 -8.05
C ALA A 172 9.49 3.41 -7.61
N ASP A 173 9.22 2.10 -7.62
CA ASP A 173 7.96 1.54 -7.11
C ASP A 173 7.83 1.70 -5.59
N LEU A 174 8.91 1.50 -4.84
CA LEU A 174 8.93 1.73 -3.40
C LEU A 174 8.75 3.22 -3.07
N ASP A 175 9.35 4.12 -3.85
CA ASP A 175 9.16 5.57 -3.72
C ASP A 175 7.71 6.01 -3.95
N GLU A 176 7.04 5.49 -4.98
CA GLU A 176 5.61 5.77 -5.23
C GLU A 176 4.74 5.32 -4.05
N ARG A 177 5.06 4.17 -3.44
CA ARG A 177 4.33 3.66 -2.28
C ARG A 177 4.58 4.50 -1.03
N THR A 178 5.81 4.96 -0.82
CA THR A 178 6.15 5.89 0.27
C THR A 178 5.51 7.26 0.09
N LEU A 179 5.30 7.71 -1.14
CA LEU A 179 4.51 8.91 -1.44
C LEU A 179 3.02 8.72 -1.13
N CYS A 180 2.45 7.54 -1.43
CA CYS A 180 1.03 7.25 -1.20
C CYS A 180 0.69 7.01 0.28
N GLY A 181 1.56 6.31 1.02
CA GLY A 181 1.34 5.84 2.40
C GLY A 181 0.85 6.92 3.36
N PRO A 182 1.59 8.03 3.51
CA PRO A 182 1.26 9.06 4.49
C PRO A 182 -0.04 9.81 4.19
N ARG A 183 -0.58 9.78 2.97
CA ARG A 183 -1.68 10.66 2.54
C ARG A 183 -2.91 10.58 3.46
N GLY A 184 -3.30 9.37 3.86
CA GLY A 184 -4.44 9.17 4.78
C GLY A 184 -4.18 9.72 6.17
N LEU A 185 -2.98 9.47 6.72
CA LEU A 185 -2.54 10.00 8.02
C LEU A 185 -2.51 11.53 7.99
N LEU A 186 -1.89 12.11 6.96
CA LEU A 186 -1.72 13.54 6.80
C LEU A 186 -3.06 14.27 6.60
N CYS A 187 -3.99 13.70 5.83
CA CYS A 187 -5.37 14.19 5.75
C CYS A 187 -6.04 14.20 7.13
N TYR A 188 -5.88 13.13 7.90
CA TYR A 188 -6.49 13.01 9.22
C TYR A 188 -5.92 14.02 10.22
N VAL A 189 -4.60 14.08 10.39
CA VAL A 189 -3.96 14.97 11.38
C VAL A 189 -4.15 16.44 11.01
N SER A 190 -4.16 16.78 9.72
CA SER A 190 -4.42 18.15 9.26
C SER A 190 -5.85 18.58 9.56
N ARG A 191 -6.84 17.74 9.23
CA ARG A 191 -8.25 18.06 9.48
C ARG A 191 -8.61 18.11 10.95
N MET A 192 -8.07 17.19 11.75
CA MET A 192 -8.36 17.12 13.18
C MET A 192 -7.45 18.02 14.01
N GLU A 193 -6.48 18.70 13.38
CA GLU A 193 -5.44 19.48 14.04
C GLU A 193 -4.67 18.69 15.11
N ARG A 194 -4.53 17.37 14.91
CA ARG A 194 -3.88 16.41 15.82
C ARG A 194 -2.46 16.08 15.39
N TYR A 195 -1.60 17.09 15.32
CA TYR A 195 -0.20 16.92 14.91
C TYR A 195 0.66 16.18 15.96
N ASP A 196 0.19 16.13 17.21
CA ASP A 196 0.76 15.32 18.31
C ASP A 196 0.93 13.84 17.93
N ILE A 197 0.05 13.33 17.06
CA ILE A 197 0.11 11.94 16.58
C ILE A 197 1.43 11.68 15.85
N LEU A 198 1.94 12.63 15.07
CA LEU A 198 3.16 12.47 14.28
C LEU A 198 4.43 12.42 15.14
N GLU A 199 4.36 12.87 16.39
CA GLU A 199 5.49 12.87 17.32
C GLU A 199 5.68 11.51 18.01
N GLY A 200 4.61 10.73 18.12
CA GLY A 200 4.57 9.42 18.75
C GLY A 200 5.10 8.28 17.88
N TYR A 201 4.91 7.06 18.36
CA TYR A 201 5.32 5.84 17.69
C TYR A 201 4.15 5.17 16.97
N ASP A 202 4.45 4.59 15.81
CA ASP A 202 3.63 3.58 15.16
C ASP A 202 3.94 2.20 15.74
N LEU A 203 2.90 1.52 16.23
CA LEU A 203 3.00 0.15 16.70
C LEU A 203 3.16 -0.79 15.51
N ASN A 204 4.39 -1.23 15.28
CA ASN A 204 4.75 -2.07 14.17
C ASN A 204 4.29 -3.51 14.41
N LEU A 205 3.20 -3.88 13.75
CA LEU A 205 2.65 -5.23 13.71
C LEU A 205 2.87 -5.90 12.34
N ASN A 206 3.79 -5.39 11.53
CA ASN A 206 3.97 -5.86 10.17
C ASN A 206 4.62 -7.26 10.12
N PHE A 207 4.47 -7.89 8.96
CA PHE A 207 5.14 -9.14 8.67
C PHE A 207 6.65 -8.92 8.49
N PRO A 208 7.47 -10.00 8.51
CA PRO A 208 8.88 -9.89 8.17
C PRO A 208 9.12 -9.34 6.75
N SER A 209 10.08 -8.43 6.64
CA SER A 209 10.51 -7.81 5.40
C SER A 209 11.42 -8.74 4.58
N VAL A 210 12.12 -9.65 5.26
CA VAL A 210 13.00 -10.66 4.67
C VAL A 210 12.63 -12.04 5.20
N ILE A 211 12.34 -12.97 4.30
CA ILE A 211 12.13 -14.40 4.59
C ILE A 211 13.27 -15.23 4.02
N GLY A 212 13.86 -14.79 2.91
CA GLY A 212 15.02 -15.39 2.29
C GLY A 212 15.58 -14.49 1.20
N SER A 213 16.57 -15.01 0.48
CA SER A 213 17.15 -14.37 -0.70
C SER A 213 17.04 -15.30 -1.91
N MET A 214 17.05 -14.72 -3.10
CA MET A 214 17.18 -15.45 -4.36
C MET A 214 18.46 -15.00 -5.06
N ALA A 215 19.19 -15.97 -5.63
CA ALA A 215 20.37 -15.69 -6.42
C ALA A 215 19.96 -15.24 -7.82
N ALA A 216 20.33 -14.01 -8.19
CA ALA A 216 20.14 -13.43 -9.50
C ALA A 216 21.51 -12.97 -10.03
N GLU A 217 22.06 -13.66 -11.02
CA GLU A 217 23.37 -13.34 -11.62
C GLU A 217 24.52 -13.09 -10.62
N GLY A 218 24.56 -13.86 -9.52
CA GLY A 218 25.59 -13.74 -8.48
C GLY A 218 25.33 -12.68 -7.42
N GLN A 219 24.19 -11.98 -7.48
CA GLN A 219 23.70 -11.10 -6.42
C GLN A 219 22.56 -11.80 -5.65
N GLU A 220 22.50 -11.58 -4.34
CA GLU A 220 21.37 -12.01 -3.53
C GLU A 220 20.33 -10.89 -3.43
N VAL A 221 19.14 -11.14 -3.96
CA VAL A 221 18.00 -10.22 -3.86
C VAL A 221 17.04 -10.75 -2.79
N PRO A 222 16.67 -9.96 -1.76
CA PRO A 222 15.78 -10.42 -0.71
C PRO A 222 14.33 -10.59 -1.21
N TYR A 223 13.61 -11.52 -0.59
CA TYR A 223 12.16 -11.62 -0.71
C TYR A 223 11.49 -11.73 0.66
N GLY A 224 10.29 -11.17 0.77
CA GLY A 224 9.51 -11.17 2.00
C GLY A 224 8.09 -10.66 1.80
N TYR A 225 7.40 -10.33 2.88
CA TYR A 225 6.03 -9.83 2.78
C TYR A 225 6.01 -8.34 2.44
N SER A 226 5.09 -7.93 1.56
CA SER A 226 4.93 -6.53 1.14
C SER A 226 4.84 -5.55 2.31
N SER A 227 4.01 -5.85 3.32
CA SER A 227 3.87 -5.00 4.52
C SER A 227 5.18 -4.78 5.28
N GLY A 228 6.02 -5.80 5.42
CA GLY A 228 7.32 -5.69 6.06
C GLY A 228 8.33 -4.90 5.23
N ILE A 229 8.37 -5.15 3.92
CA ILE A 229 9.24 -4.42 2.99
C ILE A 229 8.91 -2.92 3.02
N TYR A 230 7.62 -2.55 3.00
CA TYR A 230 7.22 -1.15 3.11
C TYR A 230 7.55 -0.55 4.47
N ALA A 231 7.31 -1.28 5.56
CA ALA A 231 7.60 -0.78 6.90
C ALA A 231 9.08 -0.43 7.05
N LYS A 232 9.96 -1.30 6.56
CA LYS A 232 11.40 -1.05 6.53
C LYS A 232 11.75 0.20 5.73
N TYR A 233 11.29 0.26 4.47
CA TYR A 233 11.61 1.35 3.56
C TYR A 233 11.06 2.71 4.04
N ASN A 234 9.83 2.72 4.58
CA ASN A 234 9.22 3.91 5.16
C ASN A 234 9.94 4.37 6.44
N ALA A 235 10.41 3.45 7.29
CA ALA A 235 11.18 3.83 8.47
C ALA A 235 12.50 4.51 8.10
N GLU A 236 13.16 4.05 7.03
CA GLU A 236 14.40 4.63 6.51
C GLU A 236 14.18 6.00 5.86
N ARG A 237 13.08 6.20 5.11
CA ARG A 237 12.84 7.41 4.30
C ARG A 237 11.87 8.43 4.89
N ALA A 238 10.73 7.97 5.40
CA ALA A 238 9.65 8.82 5.89
C ALA A 238 9.84 9.26 7.36
N ARG A 239 10.94 8.84 8.02
CA ARG A 239 11.28 9.14 9.43
C ARG A 239 10.18 8.79 10.44
N LEU A 240 9.29 7.88 10.06
CA LEU A 240 8.19 7.44 10.91
C LEU A 240 8.75 6.52 12.01
N LYS A 241 8.48 6.86 13.28
CA LYS A 241 9.02 6.12 14.42
C LYS A 241 8.24 4.82 14.61
N ILE A 242 8.75 3.74 14.05
CA ILE A 242 8.16 2.41 14.25
C ILE A 242 8.70 1.73 15.51
N VAL A 243 7.84 1.02 16.25
CA VAL A 243 8.27 0.15 17.35
C VAL A 243 7.49 -1.17 17.33
N PRO A 244 8.18 -2.33 17.36
CA PRO A 244 9.63 -2.54 17.30
C PRO A 244 10.20 -2.15 15.94
N ALA A 245 11.52 -1.97 15.86
CA ALA A 245 12.17 -1.75 14.56
C ALA A 245 11.98 -2.99 13.67
N GLN A 246 11.91 -2.78 12.35
CA GLN A 246 11.57 -3.86 11.41
C GLN A 246 12.63 -4.98 11.42
N GLU A 247 13.89 -4.62 11.63
CA GLU A 247 15.02 -5.56 11.76
C GLU A 247 14.83 -6.52 12.93
N GLU A 248 14.15 -6.10 13.99
CA GLU A 248 13.90 -6.93 15.17
C GLU A 248 12.78 -7.94 14.91
N ILE A 249 11.78 -7.55 14.11
CA ILE A 249 10.76 -8.47 13.61
C ILE A 249 11.40 -9.49 12.66
N ASP A 250 12.29 -9.02 11.78
CA ASP A 250 12.99 -9.88 10.83
C ASP A 250 13.91 -10.90 11.53
N ALA A 251 14.52 -10.52 12.66
CA ALA A 251 15.34 -11.41 13.48
C ALA A 251 14.55 -12.60 14.09
N LEU A 252 13.22 -12.50 14.19
CA LEU A 252 12.35 -13.62 14.60
C LEU A 252 12.08 -14.61 13.46
N GLY A 253 12.52 -14.32 12.24
CA GLY A 253 12.39 -15.17 11.05
C GLY A 253 11.02 -15.08 10.36
N GLY A 254 10.85 -15.86 9.30
CA GLY A 254 9.67 -15.84 8.40
C GLY A 254 8.52 -16.77 8.77
N GLY A 255 8.58 -17.47 9.91
CA GLY A 255 7.59 -18.46 10.31
C GLY A 255 6.19 -17.87 10.51
N THR A 256 5.12 -18.60 10.18
CA THR A 256 3.73 -18.09 10.29
C THR A 256 2.85 -18.97 11.17
N THR A 257 3.44 -19.81 12.00
CA THR A 257 2.70 -20.61 12.99
C THR A 257 2.09 -19.69 14.05
N GLU A 258 1.15 -20.20 14.85
CA GLU A 258 0.59 -19.41 15.96
C GLU A 258 1.71 -19.00 16.95
N GLU A 259 2.65 -19.90 17.25
CA GLU A 259 3.81 -19.61 18.10
C GLU A 259 4.69 -18.49 17.52
N ASP A 260 4.94 -18.50 16.21
CA ASP A 260 5.69 -17.42 15.56
C ASP A 260 4.98 -16.07 15.67
N TRP A 261 3.65 -16.07 15.62
CA TRP A 261 2.85 -14.86 15.80
C TRP A 261 2.86 -14.39 17.24
N GLU A 262 2.69 -15.28 18.21
CA GLU A 262 2.74 -14.93 19.63
C GLU A 262 4.10 -14.37 20.02
N ARG A 263 5.21 -14.92 19.51
CA ARG A 263 6.55 -14.35 19.71
C ARG A 263 6.69 -12.94 19.16
N ARG A 264 6.11 -12.66 17.99
CA ARG A 264 6.10 -11.30 17.41
C ARG A 264 5.23 -10.33 18.22
N PHE A 265 4.07 -10.78 18.68
CA PHE A 265 3.20 -9.96 19.52
C PHE A 265 3.82 -9.68 20.89
N GLU A 266 4.50 -10.67 21.47
CA GLU A 266 5.26 -10.48 22.71
C GLU A 266 6.38 -9.45 22.51
N LEU A 267 7.16 -9.57 21.42
CA LEU A 267 8.18 -8.56 21.07
C LEU A 267 7.56 -7.17 20.91
N ALA A 268 6.45 -7.07 20.17
CA ALA A 268 5.80 -5.79 19.93
C ALA A 268 5.33 -5.14 21.24
N TYR A 269 4.70 -5.92 22.11
CA TYR A 269 4.28 -5.47 23.43
C TYR A 269 5.47 -5.01 24.29
N GLU A 270 6.49 -5.85 24.47
CA GLU A 270 7.64 -5.56 25.34
C GLU A 270 8.41 -4.31 24.90
N ARG A 271 8.52 -4.06 23.58
CA ARG A 271 9.21 -2.86 23.08
C ARG A 271 8.36 -1.59 23.13
N ALA A 272 7.04 -1.73 23.03
CA ALA A 272 6.12 -0.60 22.91
C ALA A 272 5.46 -0.19 24.22
N ARG A 273 5.35 -1.07 25.23
CA ARG A 273 4.56 -0.86 26.46
C ARG A 273 4.89 0.43 27.22
N ASP A 274 6.15 0.88 27.19
CA ASP A 274 6.65 2.06 27.90
C ASP A 274 6.88 3.26 26.96
N LYS A 275 6.37 3.21 25.72
CA LYS A 275 6.50 4.27 24.71
C LYS A 275 5.17 4.95 24.43
N ASN A 276 5.25 6.21 24.00
CA ASN A 276 4.11 6.97 23.50
C ASN A 276 3.70 6.47 22.11
N VAL A 277 2.90 5.40 22.04
CA VAL A 277 2.31 4.88 20.81
C VAL A 277 1.04 5.66 20.50
N THR A 278 1.02 6.34 19.35
CA THR A 278 -0.07 7.22 18.92
C THR A 278 -0.81 6.70 17.69
N MET A 279 -0.22 5.73 16.98
CA MET A 279 -0.82 5.17 15.77
C MET A 279 -0.51 3.68 15.60
N VAL A 280 -1.32 3.02 14.77
CA VAL A 280 -1.06 1.65 14.30
C VAL A 280 -1.33 1.58 12.81
N ILE A 281 -0.31 1.26 12.01
CA ILE A 281 -0.38 1.14 10.56
C ILE A 281 -0.16 -0.32 10.16
N GLY A 282 -1.07 -0.89 9.35
CA GLY A 282 -0.84 -2.22 8.77
C GLY A 282 -2.09 -3.08 8.60
N VAL A 283 -1.90 -4.39 8.65
CA VAL A 283 -2.91 -5.38 8.29
C VAL A 283 -4.00 -5.49 9.36
N THR A 284 -5.27 -5.27 8.99
CA THR A 284 -6.43 -5.28 9.90
C THR A 284 -6.53 -6.55 10.74
N GLN A 285 -6.29 -7.71 10.12
CA GLN A 285 -6.36 -8.99 10.82
C GLN A 285 -5.27 -9.13 11.89
N VAL A 286 -4.09 -8.57 11.64
CA VAL A 286 -2.99 -8.61 12.61
C VAL A 286 -3.27 -7.68 13.77
N MET A 287 -3.84 -6.49 13.52
CA MET A 287 -4.31 -5.58 14.57
C MET A 287 -5.33 -6.28 15.49
N ILE A 288 -6.29 -7.00 14.92
CA ILE A 288 -7.30 -7.73 15.69
C ILE A 288 -6.65 -8.86 16.50
N ARG A 289 -5.79 -9.66 15.88
CA ARG A 289 -5.10 -10.77 16.56
C ARG A 289 -4.20 -10.29 17.68
N PHE A 290 -3.52 -9.16 17.52
CA PHE A 290 -2.70 -8.54 18.56
C PHE A 290 -3.56 -8.13 19.77
N GLY A 291 -4.68 -7.43 19.54
CA GLY A 291 -5.57 -7.07 20.64
C GLY A 291 -6.17 -8.28 21.36
N GLN A 292 -6.49 -9.35 20.63
CA GLN A 292 -6.92 -10.62 21.22
C GLN A 292 -5.80 -11.31 22.01
N PHE A 293 -4.57 -11.30 21.49
CA PHE A 293 -3.39 -11.81 22.18
C PHE A 293 -3.17 -11.09 23.50
N MET A 294 -3.18 -9.75 23.50
CA MET A 294 -3.03 -8.94 24.71
C MET A 294 -4.11 -9.29 25.74
N LYS A 295 -5.36 -9.43 25.30
CA LYS A 295 -6.45 -9.80 26.20
C LYS A 295 -6.24 -11.17 26.84
N ARG A 296 -5.81 -12.18 26.05
CA ARG A 296 -5.55 -13.54 26.56
C ARG A 296 -4.34 -13.60 27.48
N ARG A 297 -3.25 -12.92 27.12
CA ARG A 297 -1.94 -13.03 27.77
C ARG A 297 -1.79 -12.13 28.99
N TYR A 298 -2.36 -10.93 28.93
CA TYR A 298 -2.17 -9.86 29.91
C TYR A 298 -3.47 -9.35 30.55
N GLY A 299 -4.64 -9.80 30.07
CA GLY A 299 -5.93 -9.36 30.60
C GLY A 299 -6.37 -7.96 30.17
N VAL A 300 -5.52 -7.23 29.44
CA VAL A 300 -5.71 -5.84 28.99
C VAL A 300 -5.85 -5.75 27.47
N TYR A 301 -6.41 -4.65 27.00
CA TYR A 301 -6.52 -4.30 25.58
C TYR A 301 -5.48 -3.21 25.21
N PRO A 302 -5.14 -3.05 23.91
CA PRO A 302 -4.29 -1.95 23.46
C PRO A 302 -4.72 -0.57 23.98
N ARG A 303 -6.02 -0.28 23.99
CA ARG A 303 -6.60 0.98 24.51
C ARG A 303 -6.38 1.22 26.01
N ASP A 304 -6.05 0.17 26.77
CA ASP A 304 -5.81 0.28 28.21
C ASP A 304 -4.36 0.69 28.52
N ILE A 305 -3.48 0.68 27.50
CA ILE A 305 -2.04 0.94 27.64
C ILE A 305 -1.61 2.20 26.86
N TRP A 306 -2.12 2.37 25.65
CA TRP A 306 -1.69 3.43 24.74
C TRP A 306 -2.83 4.37 24.36
N ASP A 307 -2.52 5.66 24.26
CA ASP A 307 -3.43 6.69 23.74
C ASP A 307 -3.33 6.77 22.21
N ILE A 308 -3.88 5.75 21.55
CA ILE A 308 -3.83 5.63 20.09
C ILE A 308 -4.86 6.59 19.48
N GLY A 309 -4.38 7.61 18.76
CA GLY A 309 -5.23 8.57 18.08
C GLY A 309 -5.79 8.05 16.75
N VAL A 310 -5.04 7.21 16.02
CA VAL A 310 -5.43 6.76 14.68
C VAL A 310 -4.94 5.35 14.35
N LEU A 311 -5.82 4.58 13.71
CA LEU A 311 -5.52 3.32 13.05
C LEU A 311 -5.54 3.55 11.54
N LEU A 312 -4.52 3.04 10.85
CA LEU A 312 -4.47 2.96 9.39
C LEU A 312 -4.52 1.50 8.91
N PRO A 313 -5.71 0.84 9.01
CA PRO A 313 -5.88 -0.54 8.60
C PRO A 313 -5.90 -0.72 7.08
N THR A 314 -5.41 -1.87 6.63
CA THR A 314 -5.39 -2.27 5.22
C THR A 314 -5.59 -3.78 5.00
N SER A 315 -5.51 -4.22 3.74
CA SER A 315 -5.43 -5.63 3.29
C SER A 315 -6.70 -6.48 3.41
N ILE A 316 -7.86 -5.88 3.72
CA ILE A 316 -9.14 -6.61 3.71
C ILE A 316 -10.32 -5.71 3.35
N ALA A 317 -11.28 -6.24 2.60
CA ALA A 317 -12.54 -5.55 2.33
C ALA A 317 -13.42 -5.47 3.58
N GLY A 318 -14.20 -4.39 3.69
CA GLY A 318 -15.15 -4.18 4.78
C GLY A 318 -14.53 -3.70 6.08
N ILE A 319 -13.41 -2.96 6.03
CA ILE A 319 -12.81 -2.35 7.22
C ILE A 319 -13.81 -1.45 7.93
N GLN A 320 -14.42 -0.50 7.21
CA GLN A 320 -15.39 0.42 7.81
C GLN A 320 -16.73 -0.23 8.17
N THR A 321 -17.12 -1.31 7.48
CA THR A 321 -18.47 -1.89 7.60
C THR A 321 -18.52 -3.11 8.52
N LYS A 322 -17.50 -3.97 8.49
CA LYS A 322 -17.46 -5.25 9.22
C LYS A 322 -16.48 -5.23 10.38
N TYR A 323 -15.28 -4.68 10.18
CA TYR A 323 -14.20 -4.77 11.18
C TYR A 323 -14.14 -3.59 12.14
N ARG A 324 -14.79 -2.47 11.81
CA ARG A 324 -14.87 -1.26 12.65
C ARG A 324 -15.27 -1.54 14.10
N PRO A 325 -16.32 -2.35 14.40
CA PRO A 325 -16.68 -2.64 15.79
C PRO A 325 -15.58 -3.37 16.56
N ALA A 326 -14.90 -4.34 15.93
CA ALA A 326 -13.80 -5.07 16.56
C ALA A 326 -12.59 -4.16 16.81
N LEU A 327 -12.22 -3.33 15.82
CA LEU A 327 -11.14 -2.35 15.97
C LEU A 327 -11.44 -1.37 17.12
N LYS A 328 -12.65 -0.79 17.16
CA LYS A 328 -13.07 0.10 18.26
C LYS A 328 -13.09 -0.61 19.62
N GLY A 329 -13.52 -1.87 19.65
CA GLY A 329 -13.51 -2.68 20.87
C GLY A 329 -12.10 -2.91 21.45
N LEU A 330 -11.09 -3.02 20.59
CA LEU A 330 -9.69 -3.30 20.99
C LEU A 330 -8.86 -2.03 21.21
N TYR A 331 -9.05 -1.02 20.37
CA TYR A 331 -8.21 0.19 20.29
C TYR A 331 -8.94 1.47 20.75
N GLY A 332 -10.16 1.36 21.28
CA GLY A 332 -10.89 2.48 21.86
C GLY A 332 -11.37 3.47 20.81
N ASP A 333 -11.25 4.76 21.11
CA ASP A 333 -11.80 5.83 20.28
C ASP A 333 -10.91 6.24 19.09
N ALA A 334 -9.76 5.57 18.90
CA ALA A 334 -8.87 5.76 17.76
C ALA A 334 -9.64 5.89 16.43
N ALA A 335 -9.34 6.92 15.66
CA ALA A 335 -9.92 7.08 14.33
C ALA A 335 -9.52 5.91 13.43
N ILE A 336 -10.38 5.54 12.48
CA ILE A 336 -10.09 4.47 11.52
C ILE A 336 -10.01 5.11 10.15
N VAL A 337 -8.81 5.15 9.59
CA VAL A 337 -8.49 5.71 8.27
C VAL A 337 -8.09 4.57 7.37
N GLU A 338 -9.04 4.08 6.58
CA GLU A 338 -8.83 2.94 5.69
C GLU A 338 -7.82 3.26 4.59
N MET A 339 -6.88 2.35 4.39
CA MET A 339 -5.97 2.32 3.25
C MET A 339 -6.27 1.09 2.40
N TYR A 340 -6.54 1.31 1.11
CA TYR A 340 -6.65 0.26 0.13
C TYR A 340 -5.30 0.05 -0.57
N GLY A 341 -4.60 -1.00 -0.14
CA GLY A 341 -3.39 -1.50 -0.78
C GLY A 341 -3.50 -3.00 -1.07
N ALA A 342 -2.73 -3.44 -2.05
CA ALA A 342 -2.42 -4.83 -2.34
C ALA A 342 -0.90 -5.00 -2.36
N THR A 343 -0.42 -6.20 -2.69
CA THR A 343 1.02 -6.38 -2.85
C THR A 343 1.54 -5.65 -4.09
N GLU A 344 0.68 -5.48 -5.09
CA GLU A 344 0.94 -4.80 -6.35
C GLU A 344 1.00 -3.26 -6.23
N GLY A 345 0.39 -2.63 -5.22
CA GLY A 345 0.38 -1.17 -5.08
C GLY A 345 -0.33 -0.69 -3.82
N LEU A 346 -0.16 0.60 -3.48
CA LEU A 346 -0.99 1.29 -2.48
C LEU A 346 -1.94 2.25 -3.19
N PHE A 347 -3.12 1.76 -3.54
CA PHE A 347 -3.96 2.33 -4.59
C PHE A 347 -4.84 3.49 -4.15
N ALA A 348 -5.34 3.47 -2.91
CA ALA A 348 -6.28 4.47 -2.43
C ALA A 348 -6.28 4.57 -0.90
N GLN A 349 -6.79 5.67 -0.38
CA GLN A 349 -6.95 5.87 1.06
C GLN A 349 -8.12 6.81 1.35
N GLN A 350 -8.61 6.81 2.59
CA GLN A 350 -9.58 7.79 3.04
C GLN A 350 -8.98 9.20 3.02
N MET A 351 -9.72 10.13 2.41
CA MET A 351 -9.42 11.56 2.42
C MET A 351 -10.22 12.30 3.50
N ASP A 352 -11.42 11.81 3.82
CA ASP A 352 -12.32 12.44 4.77
C ASP A 352 -13.03 11.43 5.71
N GLU A 353 -14.14 11.81 6.37
CA GLU A 353 -14.84 10.95 7.34
C GLU A 353 -15.69 9.89 6.66
N LYS A 354 -15.91 10.05 5.35
CA LYS A 354 -16.76 9.13 4.62
C LYS A 354 -16.10 7.76 4.64
N PRO A 355 -16.89 6.69 4.77
CA PRO A 355 -16.40 5.32 4.85
C PRO A 355 -16.03 4.77 3.45
N PHE A 356 -15.30 5.55 2.65
CA PHE A 356 -14.89 5.28 1.28
C PHE A 356 -13.45 5.72 1.07
N VAL A 357 -12.74 5.08 0.15
CA VAL A 357 -11.39 5.49 -0.24
C VAL A 357 -11.44 6.29 -1.55
N VAL A 358 -10.44 7.16 -1.76
CA VAL A 358 -10.24 7.86 -3.04
C VAL A 358 -8.88 7.45 -3.64
N PRO A 359 -8.79 7.28 -4.97
CA PRO A 359 -7.63 6.70 -5.63
C PRO A 359 -6.46 7.67 -5.77
N ASN A 360 -5.26 7.12 -5.92
CA ASN A 360 -4.04 7.84 -6.24
C ASN A 360 -3.89 8.02 -7.77
N TYR A 361 -4.76 8.83 -8.39
CA TYR A 361 -4.79 9.04 -9.86
C TYR A 361 -3.52 9.66 -10.44
N ASP A 362 -2.73 10.34 -9.61
CA ASP A 362 -1.41 10.89 -9.93
C ASP A 362 -0.28 9.84 -9.96
N VAL A 363 -0.53 8.64 -9.43
CA VAL A 363 0.47 7.58 -9.31
C VAL A 363 0.11 6.36 -10.16
N TYR A 364 -1.12 5.88 -10.11
CA TYR A 364 -1.52 4.66 -10.83
C TYR A 364 -2.57 4.94 -11.90
N PHE A 365 -2.55 4.14 -12.97
CA PHE A 365 -3.59 4.17 -14.00
C PHE A 365 -4.66 3.13 -13.70
N PHE A 366 -5.93 3.54 -13.62
CA PHE A 366 -7.05 2.75 -13.13
C PHE A 366 -8.12 2.54 -14.19
N GLU A 367 -8.37 1.27 -14.48
CA GLU A 367 -9.50 0.79 -15.26
C GLU A 367 -10.35 -0.16 -14.43
N VAL A 368 -11.60 -0.31 -14.84
CA VAL A 368 -12.53 -1.29 -14.24
C VAL A 368 -13.22 -2.06 -15.35
N GLU A 369 -13.08 -3.38 -15.32
CA GLU A 369 -13.83 -4.27 -16.18
C GLU A 369 -15.21 -4.55 -15.57
N THR A 370 -16.23 -4.00 -16.22
CA THR A 370 -17.64 -4.18 -15.86
C THR A 370 -18.30 -5.20 -16.77
N GLY A 371 -19.55 -5.56 -16.48
CA GLY A 371 -20.36 -6.38 -17.40
C GLY A 371 -20.62 -5.74 -18.77
N ARG A 372 -20.27 -4.46 -18.97
CA ARG A 372 -20.41 -3.73 -20.25
C ARG A 372 -19.08 -3.54 -20.99
N GLY A 373 -17.98 -4.00 -20.40
CA GLY A 373 -16.62 -3.75 -20.90
C GLY A 373 -15.77 -2.95 -19.93
N VAL A 374 -14.59 -2.55 -20.40
CA VAL A 374 -13.57 -1.82 -19.62
C VAL A 374 -13.79 -0.31 -19.74
N THR A 375 -13.80 0.39 -18.60
CA THR A 375 -13.97 1.85 -18.49
C THR A 375 -12.98 2.38 -17.45
N MET A 376 -12.74 3.70 -17.41
CA MET A 376 -11.90 4.30 -16.38
C MET A 376 -12.59 4.26 -15.02
N LEU A 377 -11.82 4.16 -13.93
CA LEU A 377 -12.41 4.15 -12.59
C LEU A 377 -13.22 5.43 -12.28
N HIS A 378 -12.74 6.59 -12.73
CA HIS A 378 -13.42 7.89 -12.52
C HIS A 378 -14.69 8.07 -13.38
N GLU A 379 -14.91 7.22 -14.39
CA GLU A 379 -16.12 7.24 -15.22
C GLU A 379 -17.27 6.45 -14.60
N LEU A 380 -16.97 5.60 -13.60
CA LEU A 380 -17.99 4.79 -12.94
C LEU A 380 -19.00 5.65 -12.20
N ARG A 381 -20.27 5.40 -12.48
CA ARG A 381 -21.38 6.02 -11.75
C ARG A 381 -21.59 5.33 -10.41
N ARG A 382 -22.21 6.03 -9.46
CA ARG A 382 -22.56 5.47 -8.16
C ARG A 382 -23.29 4.12 -8.29
N GLY A 383 -22.78 3.11 -7.59
CA GLY A 383 -23.23 1.72 -7.61
C GLY A 383 -22.74 0.90 -8.79
N GLU A 384 -21.99 1.46 -9.75
CA GLU A 384 -21.28 0.67 -10.75
C GLU A 384 -20.11 -0.03 -10.10
N HIS A 385 -19.89 -1.27 -10.51
CA HIS A 385 -18.88 -2.13 -9.92
C HIS A 385 -18.24 -3.01 -11.00
N GLY A 386 -17.04 -3.49 -10.72
CA GLY A 386 -16.33 -4.38 -11.61
C GLY A 386 -14.96 -4.76 -11.09
N SER A 387 -14.26 -5.52 -11.91
CA SER A 387 -12.92 -6.02 -11.65
C SER A 387 -11.89 -4.92 -11.83
N LEU A 388 -11.07 -4.68 -10.81
CA LEU A 388 -10.05 -3.65 -10.84
C LEU A 388 -8.86 -4.08 -11.71
N ILE A 389 -8.52 -3.21 -12.66
CA ILE A 389 -7.34 -3.30 -13.52
C ILE A 389 -6.47 -2.08 -13.23
N VAL A 390 -5.20 -2.30 -12.93
CA VAL A 390 -4.26 -1.21 -12.59
C VAL A 390 -3.01 -1.33 -13.44
N SER A 391 -2.49 -0.18 -13.88
CA SER A 391 -1.11 -0.09 -14.37
C SER A 391 -0.24 0.61 -13.34
N THR A 392 0.84 -0.06 -12.93
CA THR A 392 1.86 0.43 -12.00
C THR A 392 3.21 0.50 -12.72
N LEU A 393 4.25 1.09 -12.11
CA LEU A 393 5.59 1.12 -12.72
C LEU A 393 6.11 -0.27 -13.15
N THR A 394 5.66 -1.33 -12.50
CA THR A 394 6.14 -2.70 -12.73
C THR A 394 5.09 -3.60 -13.36
N LEU A 395 3.81 -3.21 -13.40
CA LEU A 395 2.71 -4.07 -13.84
C LEU A 395 1.79 -3.32 -14.81
N PRO A 396 2.01 -3.39 -16.13
CA PRO A 396 1.10 -2.81 -17.12
C PRO A 396 -0.22 -3.57 -17.15
N ARG A 397 -1.34 -2.84 -17.05
CA ARG A 397 -2.72 -3.29 -17.26
C ARG A 397 -3.07 -4.62 -16.56
N TYR A 398 -2.65 -4.74 -15.30
CA TYR A 398 -2.75 -5.96 -14.50
C TYR A 398 -4.08 -6.04 -13.74
N ARG A 399 -4.76 -7.19 -13.84
CA ARG A 399 -5.97 -7.51 -13.09
C ARG A 399 -5.62 -7.97 -11.67
N ILE A 400 -5.93 -7.14 -10.68
CA ILE A 400 -5.61 -7.36 -9.26
C ILE A 400 -6.40 -8.56 -8.68
N GLY A 401 -7.59 -8.83 -9.24
CA GLY A 401 -8.53 -9.82 -8.74
C GLY A 401 -9.42 -9.31 -7.59
N ASP A 402 -9.50 -7.99 -7.44
CA ASP A 402 -10.42 -7.30 -6.53
C ASP A 402 -11.60 -6.73 -7.30
N VAL A 403 -12.77 -6.71 -6.67
CA VAL A 403 -13.97 -6.06 -7.18
C VAL A 403 -14.15 -4.76 -6.43
N VAL A 404 -14.28 -3.67 -7.18
CA VAL A 404 -14.52 -2.32 -6.64
C VAL A 404 -15.93 -1.85 -6.98
N MET A 405 -16.50 -0.99 -6.14
CA MET A 405 -17.78 -0.32 -6.39
C MET A 405 -17.65 1.18 -6.16
N ALA A 406 -18.14 1.96 -7.12
CA ALA A 406 -18.10 3.42 -7.08
C ALA A 406 -19.22 4.01 -6.22
N PHE A 407 -18.91 5.09 -5.52
CA PHE A 407 -19.81 5.83 -4.65
C PHE A 407 -20.05 7.29 -5.13
N GLY A 408 -19.46 7.68 -6.27
CA GLY A 408 -19.52 9.06 -6.80
C GLY A 408 -18.35 9.90 -6.33
N ASP A 409 -18.06 11.01 -7.00
CA ASP A 409 -16.98 11.96 -6.67
C ASP A 409 -15.63 11.29 -6.39
N ASN A 410 -15.24 10.34 -7.24
CA ASN A 410 -14.04 9.49 -7.12
C ASN A 410 -13.99 8.55 -5.90
N TYR A 411 -15.00 8.56 -5.03
CA TYR A 411 -15.07 7.61 -3.91
C TYR A 411 -15.41 6.21 -4.40
N PHE A 412 -14.74 5.22 -3.84
CA PHE A 412 -15.05 3.81 -4.09
C PHE A 412 -14.77 2.94 -2.86
N ARG A 413 -15.20 1.67 -2.92
CA ARG A 413 -14.79 0.62 -1.98
C ARG A 413 -14.29 -0.60 -2.74
N CYS A 414 -13.29 -1.29 -2.18
CA CYS A 414 -13.08 -2.69 -2.49
C CYS A 414 -14.15 -3.53 -1.76
N ILE A 415 -15.02 -4.18 -2.53
CA ILE A 415 -16.13 -4.99 -1.99
C ILE A 415 -15.78 -6.48 -1.87
N GLY A 416 -14.56 -6.85 -2.25
CA GLY A 416 -14.01 -8.21 -2.06
C GLY A 416 -13.22 -8.72 -3.26
N ARG A 417 -12.87 -10.00 -3.23
CA ARG A 417 -12.18 -10.69 -4.34
C ARG A 417 -13.16 -11.12 -5.43
N GLU A 418 -12.66 -11.21 -6.65
CA GLU A 418 -13.35 -11.83 -7.78
C GLU A 418 -13.73 -13.27 -7.45
N ARG A 419 -15.01 -13.49 -7.18
CA ARG A 419 -15.63 -14.79 -6.93
C ARG A 419 -17.06 -14.76 -7.44
N PRO A 420 -17.64 -15.92 -7.79
CA PRO A 420 -19.07 -16.01 -8.07
C PRO A 420 -19.87 -15.33 -6.96
N PHE A 421 -20.84 -14.49 -7.35
CA PHE A 421 -21.74 -13.78 -6.43
C PHE A 421 -21.05 -12.82 -5.44
N ALA A 422 -19.83 -12.33 -5.74
CA ALA A 422 -19.12 -11.37 -4.88
C ALA A 422 -19.98 -10.16 -4.50
N PHE A 423 -20.71 -9.59 -5.47
CA PHE A 423 -21.63 -8.48 -5.25
C PHE A 423 -22.82 -8.85 -4.33
N LEU A 424 -23.47 -10.00 -4.55
CA LEU A 424 -24.56 -10.44 -3.67
C LEU A 424 -24.07 -10.71 -2.24
N ARG A 425 -22.87 -11.27 -2.11
CA ARG A 425 -22.23 -11.47 -0.80
C ARG A 425 -21.97 -10.14 -0.11
N TYR A 426 -21.47 -9.14 -0.83
CA TYR A 426 -21.32 -7.78 -0.30
C TYR A 426 -22.67 -7.21 0.16
N LEU A 427 -23.74 -7.33 -0.62
CA LEU A 427 -25.07 -6.86 -0.22
C LEU A 427 -25.58 -7.58 1.04
N ALA A 428 -25.46 -8.91 1.09
CA ALA A 428 -25.86 -9.70 2.25
C ALA A 428 -25.06 -9.32 3.50
N GLU A 429 -23.74 -9.17 3.39
CA GLU A 429 -22.88 -8.69 4.47
C GLU A 429 -23.26 -7.26 4.88
N GLY A 430 -23.59 -6.39 3.93
CA GLY A 430 -24.03 -5.02 4.23
C GLY A 430 -25.34 -4.97 5.00
N VAL A 431 -26.33 -5.81 4.67
CA VAL A 431 -27.58 -5.94 5.45
C VAL A 431 -27.29 -6.42 6.87
N LEU A 432 -26.42 -7.43 7.02
CA LEU A 432 -26.07 -7.99 8.33
C LEU A 432 -25.33 -6.99 9.23
N ASN A 433 -24.54 -6.09 8.63
CA ASN A 433 -23.74 -5.11 9.36
C ASN A 433 -24.39 -3.71 9.42
N GLY A 434 -25.60 -3.53 8.86
CA GLY A 434 -26.30 -2.24 8.84
C GLY A 434 -25.68 -1.16 7.93
N ASP A 435 -24.93 -1.55 6.89
CA ASP A 435 -24.29 -0.65 5.91
C ASP A 435 -25.29 -0.17 4.83
N TRP A 436 -26.33 0.56 5.25
CA TRP A 436 -27.40 1.00 4.36
C TRP A 436 -26.89 1.92 3.23
N GLU A 437 -25.95 2.81 3.52
CA GLU A 437 -25.33 3.69 2.52
C GLU A 437 -24.56 2.90 1.45
N GLY A 438 -23.90 1.81 1.86
CA GLY A 438 -23.17 0.90 1.00
C GLY A 438 -24.06 0.09 0.06
N ILE A 439 -25.18 -0.42 0.58
CA ILE A 439 -26.03 -1.35 -0.17
C ILE A 439 -27.11 -0.66 -1.01
N TRP A 440 -27.59 0.53 -0.62
CA TRP A 440 -28.69 1.21 -1.29
C TRP A 440 -28.47 1.43 -2.81
N PRO A 441 -27.29 1.86 -3.28
CA PRO A 441 -27.01 1.98 -4.72
C PRO A 441 -27.15 0.64 -5.47
N GLY A 442 -26.73 -0.46 -4.83
CA GLY A 442 -26.81 -1.79 -5.39
C GLY A 442 -28.25 -2.34 -5.43
N VAL A 443 -29.02 -2.10 -4.36
CA VAL A 443 -30.44 -2.46 -4.25
C VAL A 443 -31.26 -1.73 -5.32
N LEU A 444 -31.09 -0.41 -5.46
CA LEU A 444 -31.77 0.38 -6.49
C LEU A 444 -31.50 -0.14 -7.90
N ARG A 445 -30.28 -0.62 -8.17
CA ARG A 445 -29.92 -1.19 -9.47
C ARG A 445 -30.61 -2.53 -9.73
N LEU A 446 -30.64 -3.43 -8.73
CA LEU A 446 -31.38 -4.69 -8.83
C LEU A 446 -32.86 -4.44 -9.10
N LEU A 447 -33.45 -3.48 -8.38
CA LEU A 447 -34.85 -3.09 -8.57
C LEU A 447 -35.12 -2.48 -9.96
N ARG A 448 -34.21 -1.66 -10.49
CA ARG A 448 -34.30 -1.12 -11.87
C ARG A 448 -34.13 -2.22 -12.94
N GLY A 449 -33.28 -3.22 -12.70
CA GLY A 449 -33.08 -4.35 -13.60
C GLY A 449 -34.28 -5.31 -13.66
N LEU A 450 -35.13 -5.31 -12.64
CA LEU A 450 -36.36 -6.12 -12.57
C LEU A 450 -37.58 -5.44 -13.21
N GLY A 451 -37.41 -4.29 -13.88
CA GLY A 451 -38.47 -3.67 -14.70
C GLY A 451 -39.64 -3.07 -13.92
N SER A 452 -39.45 -2.64 -12.67
CA SER A 452 -40.53 -2.00 -11.92
C SER A 452 -40.67 -0.52 -12.27
N SER A 453 -41.71 -0.18 -13.02
CA SER A 453 -42.19 1.19 -13.31
C SER A 453 -42.75 1.93 -12.10
N TYR A 454 -42.49 1.47 -10.87
CA TYR A 454 -42.90 2.10 -9.63
C TYR A 454 -41.67 2.42 -8.81
N PHE A 455 -41.08 3.61 -8.99
CA PHE A 455 -40.49 4.42 -7.92
C PHE A 455 -39.99 5.74 -8.53
N ILE A 456 -40.93 6.66 -8.72
CA ILE A 456 -40.65 8.10 -8.67
C ILE A 456 -40.82 8.50 -7.19
N ALA A 457 -39.87 9.29 -6.70
CA ALA A 457 -39.87 9.97 -5.40
C ALA A 457 -39.65 9.11 -4.15
N LEU A 458 -38.37 8.82 -3.87
CA LEU A 458 -37.83 8.86 -2.51
C LEU A 458 -36.40 9.41 -2.60
N THR A 459 -36.31 10.69 -2.96
CA THR A 459 -35.19 11.54 -2.56
C THR A 459 -35.45 11.95 -1.11
N MET A 460 -34.57 11.55 -0.21
CA MET A 460 -34.45 12.16 1.12
C MET A 460 -32.96 12.24 1.50
N PRO A 461 -32.61 13.21 2.36
CA PRO A 461 -31.54 14.20 2.13
C PRO A 461 -30.11 13.66 2.27
#